data_AF-A0AAJ1Q124-F1
#
_entry.id   AF-A0AAJ1Q124-F1
#
_cell.length_a   1.000
_cell.length_b   1.000
_cell.length_c   1.000
_cell.angle_alpha   90.00
_cell.angle_beta   90.00
_cell.angle_gamma   90.00
#
_symmetry.space_group_name_H-M   'P 1'
#
loop_
_entity.id
_entity.type
_entity.pdbx_description
1 polymer ?
#
loop_
_entity_poly.entity_id
_entity_poly.type
_entity_poly.pdbx_seq_one_letter_code
_entity_poly.pdbx_strand_id
1 'polypeptide(L)'
;MKQAFDPMVYDALLELTTRIGGQYVEWERQATALEEQEHWKQAGIALRAQVRAIDPDDVALIDAKRLELRELFQSLPETAPAVAV
;
A
#
# COMPACT_ATOMS: atom_id res chain seq x y z
N MET A 1 -2.45 29.24 -11.15
CA MET A 1 -3.80 28.67 -10.88
C MET A 1 -3.59 27.48 -9.96
N LYS A 2 -4.30 27.41 -8.82
CA LYS A 2 -4.35 26.19 -8.01
C LYS A 2 -5.07 25.12 -8.86
N GLN A 3 -4.46 23.95 -9.02
CA GLN A 3 -5.12 22.81 -9.67
C GLN A 3 -6.39 22.50 -8.88
N ALA A 4 -7.52 22.30 -9.57
CA ALA A 4 -8.77 21.94 -8.90
C ALA A 4 -8.60 20.55 -8.28
N PHE A 5 -9.10 20.39 -7.05
CA PHE A 5 -9.15 19.09 -6.37
C PHE A 5 -9.89 18.08 -7.25
N ASP A 6 -9.21 16.98 -7.60
CA ASP A 6 -9.80 15.84 -8.29
C ASP A 6 -9.88 14.66 -7.30
N PRO A 7 -11.05 14.40 -6.69
CA PRO A 7 -11.20 13.33 -5.72
C PRO A 7 -10.86 11.96 -6.28
N MET A 8 -11.00 11.76 -7.60
CA MET A 8 -10.70 10.48 -8.24
C MET A 8 -9.22 10.13 -8.17
N VAL A 9 -8.32 11.13 -8.09
CA VAL A 9 -6.88 10.90 -8.02
C VAL A 9 -6.49 10.33 -6.65
N TYR A 10 -7.06 10.87 -5.58
CA TYR A 10 -6.86 10.34 -4.22
C TYR A 10 -7.55 8.99 -4.03
N ASP A 11 -8.76 8.81 -4.57
CA ASP A 11 -9.46 7.51 -4.54
C ASP A 11 -8.66 6.43 -5.26
N ALA A 12 -8.03 6.73 -6.40
CA ALA A 12 -7.17 5.80 -7.10
C ALA A 12 -5.94 5.38 -6.27
N LEU A 13 -5.40 6.29 -5.45
CA LEU A 13 -4.32 5.96 -4.52
C LEU A 13 -4.82 5.04 -3.39
N LEU A 14 -6.01 5.29 -2.84
CA LEU A 14 -6.64 4.44 -1.81
C LEU A 14 -6.96 3.04 -2.33
N GLU A 15 -7.46 2.93 -3.55
CA GLU A 15 -7.75 1.64 -4.19
C GLU A 15 -6.47 0.81 -4.38
N LEU A 16 -5.38 1.44 -4.86
CA LEU A 16 -4.11 0.75 -5.04
C LEU A 16 -3.52 0.29 -3.69
N THR A 17 -3.65 1.12 -2.66
CA THR A 17 -3.30 0.77 -1.27
C THR A 17 -4.09 -0.43 -0.76
N THR A 18 -5.38 -0.49 -1.10
CA THR A 18 -6.27 -1.59 -0.72
C THR A 18 -5.87 -2.90 -1.38
N ARG A 19 -5.49 -2.88 -2.66
CA ARG A 19 -5.00 -4.06 -3.39
C ARG A 19 -3.72 -4.63 -2.80
N ILE A 20 -2.73 -3.77 -2.53
CA ILE A 20 -1.48 -4.20 -1.87
C ILE A 20 -1.78 -4.73 -0.46
N GLY A 21 -2.64 -4.05 0.30
CA GLY A 21 -3.08 -4.51 1.61
C GLY A 21 -3.77 -5.89 1.56
N GLY A 22 -4.55 -6.17 0.51
CA GLY A 22 -5.13 -7.48 0.26
C GLY A 22 -4.07 -8.57 0.07
N GLN A 23 -3.01 -8.28 -0.69
CA GLN A 23 -1.89 -9.20 -0.86
C GLN A 23 -1.17 -9.48 0.46
N TYR A 24 -0.95 -8.47 1.30
CA TYR A 24 -0.34 -8.66 2.62
C TYR A 24 -1.22 -9.48 3.55
N VAL A 25 -2.55 -9.31 3.51
CA VAL A 25 -3.49 -10.17 4.28
C VAL A 25 -3.44 -11.61 3.80
N GLU A 26 -3.27 -11.84 2.49
CA GLU A 26 -3.12 -13.19 1.96
C GLU A 26 -1.82 -13.84 2.46
N TRP A 27 -0.71 -13.10 2.42
CA TRP A 27 0.56 -13.59 2.98
C TRP A 27 0.53 -13.81 4.49
N GLU A 28 -0.16 -12.95 5.25
CA GLU A 28 -0.44 -13.18 6.68
C GLU A 28 -1.18 -14.51 6.88
N ARG A 29 -2.20 -14.81 6.06
CA ARG A 29 -2.97 -16.07 6.17
C ARG A 29 -2.17 -17.32 5.80
N GLN A 30 -1.22 -17.19 4.89
CA GLN A 30 -0.36 -18.30 4.45
C GLN A 30 0.82 -18.56 5.40
N ALA A 31 1.24 -17.55 6.17
CA ALA A 31 2.37 -17.64 7.08
C ALA A 31 2.14 -18.68 8.19
N THR A 32 3.13 -19.55 8.40
CA THR A 32 3.09 -20.59 9.44
C THR A 32 3.74 -20.16 10.75
N ALA A 33 4.62 -19.15 10.70
CA ALA A 33 5.26 -18.56 11.87
C ALA A 33 4.51 -17.30 12.34
N LEU A 34 4.43 -17.09 13.65
CA LEU A 34 3.73 -15.93 14.21
C LEU A 34 4.44 -14.61 13.83
N GLU A 35 5.77 -14.66 13.73
CA GLU A 35 6.61 -13.53 13.35
C GLU A 35 6.30 -13.07 11.91
N GLU A 36 6.11 -14.02 10.99
CA GLU A 36 5.74 -13.73 9.61
C GLU A 36 4.31 -13.17 9.51
N GLN A 37 3.36 -13.72 10.28
CA GLN A 37 1.99 -13.20 10.35
C GLN A 37 1.98 -11.75 10.82
N GLU A 38 2.66 -11.46 11.94
CA GLU A 38 2.70 -10.11 12.50
C GLU A 38 3.47 -9.16 11.57
N HIS A 39 4.52 -9.61 10.88
CA HIS A 39 5.21 -8.81 9.88
C HIS A 39 4.25 -8.31 8.79
N TRP A 40 3.49 -9.20 8.14
CA TRP A 40 2.61 -8.82 7.04
C TRP A 40 1.43 -7.95 7.49
N LYS A 41 0.87 -8.26 8.66
CA LYS A 41 -0.14 -7.42 9.30
C LYS A 41 0.38 -6.00 9.56
N GLN A 42 1.57 -5.87 10.14
CA GLN A 42 2.19 -4.57 10.40
C GLN A 42 2.55 -3.84 9.10
N ALA A 43 3.00 -4.54 8.07
CA ALA A 43 3.26 -3.96 6.75
C ALA A 43 1.98 -3.33 6.16
N GLY A 44 0.83 -4.00 6.26
CA GLY A 44 -0.45 -3.46 5.83
C GLY A 44 -0.93 -2.26 6.65
N ILE A 45 -0.71 -2.26 7.96
CA ILE A 45 -1.00 -1.12 8.83
C ILE A 45 -0.12 0.08 8.47
N ALA A 46 1.19 -0.13 8.34
CA ALA A 46 2.16 0.90 8.00
C ALA A 46 1.87 1.53 6.64
N LEU A 47 1.56 0.72 5.62
CA LEU A 47 1.20 1.22 4.29
C LEU A 47 -0.04 2.12 4.33
N ARG A 48 -1.11 1.70 5.02
CA ARG A 48 -2.32 2.51 5.18
C ARG A 48 -2.04 3.82 5.92
N ALA A 49 -1.19 3.78 6.95
CA ALA A 49 -0.81 4.98 7.70
C ALA A 49 -0.05 5.98 6.83
N GLN A 50 0.89 5.50 6.00
CA GLN A 50 1.64 6.35 5.07
C GLN A 50 0.73 7.04 4.06
N VAL A 51 -0.23 6.32 3.47
CA VAL A 51 -1.15 6.91 2.49
C VAL A 51 -2.12 7.89 3.14
N ARG A 52 -2.66 7.58 4.31
CA ARG A 52 -3.58 8.49 5.03
C ARG A 52 -2.91 9.77 5.56
N ALA A 53 -1.59 9.81 5.62
CA ALA A 53 -0.85 11.00 6.00
C ALA A 53 -0.66 12.00 4.85
N ILE A 54 -0.98 11.60 3.61
CA ILE A 54 -0.91 12.48 2.44
C ILE A 54 -2.11 13.42 2.44
N ASP A 55 -1.84 14.72 2.26
CA ASP A 55 -2.88 15.71 2.04
C ASP A 55 -3.63 15.38 0.73
N PRO A 56 -4.96 15.15 0.75
CA PRO A 56 -5.74 14.89 -0.45
C PRO A 56 -5.68 16.02 -1.50
N ASP A 57 -5.28 17.23 -1.12
CA ASP A 57 -5.09 18.36 -2.02
C ASP A 57 -3.67 18.45 -2.63
N ASP A 58 -2.70 17.65 -2.16
CA ASP A 58 -1.34 17.61 -2.70
C ASP A 58 -1.22 16.61 -3.86
N VAL A 59 -1.69 17.05 -5.03
CA VAL A 59 -1.69 16.25 -6.26
C VAL A 59 -0.29 15.71 -6.62
N ALA A 60 0.76 16.50 -6.40
CA ALA A 60 2.12 16.09 -6.72
C ALA A 60 2.57 14.92 -5.83
N LEU A 61 2.28 14.99 -4.52
CA LEU A 61 2.59 13.91 -3.59
C LEU A 61 1.74 12.67 -3.84
N ILE A 62 0.46 12.85 -4.20
CA ILE A 62 -0.43 11.73 -4.56
C ILE A 62 0.08 11.01 -5.82
N ASP A 63 0.47 11.74 -6.86
CA ASP A 63 0.99 11.15 -8.09
C ASP A 63 2.30 10.40 -7.85
N ALA A 64 3.21 10.98 -7.06
CA ALA A 64 4.46 10.33 -6.68
C ALA A 64 4.21 9.02 -5.91
N LYS A 65 3.35 9.05 -4.88
CA LYS A 65 3.04 7.86 -4.10
C LYS A 65 2.28 6.82 -4.94
N ARG A 66 1.40 7.24 -5.85
CA ARG A 66 0.69 6.33 -6.74
C ARG A 66 1.63 5.61 -7.71
N LEU A 67 2.66 6.28 -8.22
CA LEU A 67 3.69 5.65 -9.04
C LEU A 67 4.48 4.61 -8.24
N GLU A 68 4.96 4.98 -7.06
CA GLU A 68 5.66 4.08 -6.13
C GLU A 68 4.83 2.83 -5.82
N LEU A 69 3.55 3.01 -5.45
CA LEU A 69 2.68 1.89 -5.13
C LEU A 69 2.32 1.05 -6.36
N ARG A 70 2.32 1.63 -7.57
CA ARG A 70 2.07 0.88 -8.80
C ARG A 70 3.24 -0.05 -9.09
N GLU A 71 4.46 0.46 -8.97
CA GLU A 71 5.68 -0.32 -9.13
C GLU A 71 5.77 -1.42 -8.08
N LEU A 72 5.45 -1.09 -6.81
CA LEU A 72 5.37 -2.07 -5.73
C LEU A 72 4.38 -3.17 -6.08
N PHE A 73 3.12 -2.83 -6.41
CA PHE A 73 2.08 -3.81 -6.71
C PHE A 73 2.46 -4.74 -7.86
N GLN A 74 3.12 -4.21 -8.90
CA GLN A 74 3.60 -5.01 -10.03
C GLN A 74 4.76 -5.95 -9.68
N SER A 75 5.51 -5.63 -8.62
CA SER A 75 6.63 -6.44 -8.15
C SER A 75 6.26 -7.49 -7.10
N LEU A 76 5.04 -7.45 -6.55
CA LEU A 76 4.63 -8.40 -5.51
C LEU A 76 4.53 -9.81 -6.11
N PRO A 77 5.26 -10.81 -5.56
CA PRO A 77 5.08 -12.20 -5.96
C PRO A 77 3.73 -12.75 -5.49
N GLU A 78 3.29 -13.87 -6.05
CA GLU A 78 2.09 -14.55 -5.57
C GLU A 78 2.32 -15.11 -4.15
N THR A 79 3.47 -15.77 -3.94
CA THR A 79 3.89 -16.30 -2.64
C THR A 79 4.69 -15.28 -1.85
N ALA A 80 4.47 -15.22 -0.53
CA ALA A 80 5.17 -14.28 0.34
C ALA A 80 6.70 -14.42 0.21
N PRO A 81 7.45 -13.32 0.05
CA PRO A 81 8.91 -13.38 0.15
C PRO A 81 9.30 -13.76 1.58
N ALA A 82 10.47 -14.40 1.73
CA ALA A 82 10.98 -14.76 3.05
C ALA A 82 11.21 -13.50 3.88
N VAL A 83 10.63 -13.46 5.09
CA VAL A 83 10.86 -12.38 6.05
C VAL A 83 12.15 -12.70 6.79
N ALA A 84 13.15 -11.83 6.70
CA ALA A 84 14.35 -11.95 7.53
C ALA A 84 13.95 -11.61 8.98
N VAL A 85 13.95 -12.62 9.86
CA VAL A 85 13.67 -12.52 11.29
C VAL A 85 14.97 -12.35 12.07
#